data_AF-A0A560P5I5-F1
#
_entry.id   AF-A0A560P5I5-F1
#
_cell.length_a   1.000
_cell.length_b   1.000
_cell.length_c   1.000
_cell.angle_alpha   90.00
_cell.angle_beta   90.00
_cell.angle_gamma   90.00
#
_symmetry.space_group_name_H-M   'P 1'
#
loop_
_entity.id
_entity.type
_entity.pdbx_description
1 polymer ?
#
loop_
_entity_poly.entity_id
_entity_poly.type
_entity_poly.pdbx_seq_one_letter_code
_entity_poly.pdbx_strand_id
1 'polypeptide(L)'
;MAVANQLIADLLFSEEPLFGGTGSYMEKQKKRLQAGEVRIEDVRADTEQRVKNGAISYRPTLLGGCTKVGRCDSFLLGDYTECLTCEGAIIKRSNLDAAIEDATEELCNYPENSGEYQIVRGDIERLTAYKARLIDTVELSL
;
A
#
# COMPACT_ATOMS: atom_id res chain seq x y z
N MET A 1 16.36 11.70 -1.08
CA MET A 1 16.13 11.68 0.38
C MET A 1 16.53 10.31 0.93
N ALA A 2 16.99 10.19 2.18
CA ALA A 2 17.27 8.90 2.78
C ALA A 2 15.98 8.06 2.87
N VAL A 3 16.05 6.75 2.63
CA VAL A 3 14.89 5.82 2.62
C VAL A 3 14.02 5.96 3.87
N ALA A 4 14.64 6.16 5.04
CA ALA A 4 13.95 6.39 6.30
C ALA A 4 13.11 7.68 6.30
N ASN A 5 13.63 8.78 5.76
CA ASN A 5 12.90 10.05 5.68
C ASN A 5 11.71 9.95 4.72
N GLN A 6 11.87 9.23 3.61
CA GLN A 6 10.77 8.99 2.67
C GLN A 6 9.68 8.15 3.33
N LEU A 7 10.05 7.06 4.00
CA LEU A 7 9.12 6.21 4.75
C LEU A 7 8.35 7.03 5.80
N ILE A 8 9.04 7.87 6.56
CA ILE A 8 8.40 8.72 7.58
C ILE A 8 7.43 9.71 6.93
N ALA A 9 7.86 10.39 5.86
CA ALA A 9 7.02 11.37 5.17
C ALA A 9 5.77 10.72 4.56
N ASP A 10 5.95 9.64 3.81
CA ASP A 10 4.87 8.98 3.06
C ASP A 10 3.91 8.23 3.98
N LEU A 11 4.36 7.84 5.18
CA LEU A 11 3.57 7.05 6.10
C LEU A 11 3.08 7.86 7.27
N LEU A 12 3.94 8.46 8.10
CA LEU A 12 3.52 9.12 9.33
C LEU A 12 2.82 10.45 9.11
N PHE A 13 3.15 11.18 8.04
CA PHE A 13 2.53 12.45 7.70
C PHE A 13 1.51 12.33 6.56
N SER A 14 1.13 11.11 6.19
CA SER A 14 0.00 10.88 5.29
C SER A 14 -1.31 11.23 5.98
N GLU A 15 -2.03 12.20 5.43
CA GLU A 15 -3.37 12.59 5.88
C GLU A 15 -4.42 11.51 5.55
N GLU A 16 -4.20 10.73 4.49
CA GLU A 16 -5.08 9.58 4.20
C GLU A 16 -4.72 8.36 5.06
N PRO A 17 -5.72 7.57 5.48
CA PRO A 17 -5.51 6.29 6.17
C PRO A 17 -4.74 5.29 5.30
N LEU A 18 -3.86 4.52 5.94
CA LEU A 18 -3.07 3.48 5.29
C LEU A 18 -3.64 2.07 5.55
N PHE A 19 -3.70 1.27 4.49
CA PHE A 19 -4.20 -0.10 4.51
C PHE A 19 -3.11 -1.11 4.09
N GLY A 20 -3.42 -2.40 4.14
CA GLY A 20 -2.45 -3.48 3.87
C GLY A 20 -1.64 -3.84 5.12
N GLY A 21 -0.76 -4.85 5.01
CA GLY A 21 -0.06 -5.40 6.17
C GLY A 21 0.74 -4.34 6.95
N THR A 22 1.72 -3.71 6.31
CA THR A 22 2.51 -2.64 6.93
C THR A 22 1.69 -1.36 7.09
N GLY A 23 0.79 -1.03 6.17
CA GLY A 23 -0.05 0.18 6.30
C GLY A 23 -0.90 0.18 7.56
N SER A 24 -1.58 -0.92 7.87
CA SER A 24 -2.36 -1.06 9.12
C SER A 24 -1.48 -1.02 10.37
N TYR A 25 -0.25 -1.53 10.32
CA TYR A 25 0.71 -1.38 11.41
C TYR A 25 1.13 0.08 11.61
N MET A 26 1.36 0.83 10.51
CA MET A 26 1.70 2.25 10.56
C MET A 26 0.57 3.11 11.10
N GLU A 27 -0.69 2.84 10.74
CA GLU A 27 -1.84 3.54 11.32
C GLU A 27 -1.90 3.38 12.84
N LYS A 28 -1.56 2.19 13.37
CA LYS A 28 -1.44 2.00 14.82
C LYS A 28 -0.31 2.85 15.41
N GLN A 29 0.83 2.96 14.73
CA GLN A 29 1.92 3.81 15.20
C GLN A 29 1.56 5.30 15.17
N LYS A 30 0.84 5.77 14.14
CA LYS A 30 0.31 7.14 14.09
C LYS A 30 -0.56 7.46 15.31
N LYS A 31 -1.49 6.57 15.66
CA LYS A 31 -2.35 6.75 16.84
C LYS A 31 -1.55 6.87 18.13
N ARG A 32 -0.50 6.07 18.29
CA ARG A 32 0.40 6.13 19.47
C ARG A 32 1.20 7.44 19.53
N LEU A 33 1.66 7.93 18.39
CA LEU A 33 2.31 9.24 18.27
C LEU A 33 1.34 10.37 18.66
N GLN A 34 0.12 10.35 18.12
CA GLN A 34 -0.93 11.34 18.43
C GLN A 34 -1.35 11.31 19.91
N ALA A 35 -1.36 10.13 20.53
CA ALA A 35 -1.62 9.96 21.96
C ALA A 35 -0.44 10.36 22.86
N GLY A 36 0.73 10.70 22.29
CA GLY A 36 1.93 11.05 23.04
C GLY A 36 2.63 9.86 23.71
N GLU A 37 2.28 8.63 23.34
CA GLU A 37 2.91 7.41 23.89
C GLU A 37 4.34 7.19 23.38
N VAL A 38 4.65 7.76 22.22
CA VAL A 38 5.96 7.66 21.57
C VAL A 38 6.35 9.04 21.04
N ARG A 39 7.64 9.38 21.09
CA ARG A 39 8.16 10.63 20.49
C ARG A 39 8.56 10.39 19.04
N ILE A 40 8.32 11.40 18.19
CA ILE A 40 8.68 11.32 16.76
C ILE A 40 10.20 11.13 16.55
N GLU A 41 11.01 11.68 17.45
CA GLU A 41 12.47 11.52 17.46
C GLU A 41 12.88 10.06 17.62
N ASP A 42 12.23 9.34 18.54
CA ASP A 42 12.49 7.93 18.82
C ASP A 42 12.07 7.05 17.63
N VAL A 43 10.89 7.32 17.06
CA VAL A 43 10.40 6.59 15.86
C VAL A 43 11.34 6.78 14.69
N ARG A 44 11.83 8.01 14.49
CA ARG A 44 12.77 8.31 13.42
C ARG A 44 14.10 7.59 13.63
N ALA A 45 14.67 7.65 14.82
CA ALA A 45 15.92 6.98 15.14
C ALA A 45 15.82 5.45 14.96
N ASP A 46 14.73 4.83 15.43
CA ASP A 46 14.48 3.38 15.22
C ASP A 46 14.35 3.04 13.74
N THR A 47 13.59 3.84 12.98
CA THR A 47 13.39 3.63 11.54
C THR A 47 14.71 3.72 10.78
N GLU A 48 15.52 4.75 11.05
CA GLU A 48 16.85 4.91 10.44
C GLU A 48 17.75 3.69 10.74
N GLN A 49 17.74 3.20 11.98
CA GLN A 49 18.52 2.04 12.40
C GLN A 49 18.03 0.74 11.73
N ARG A 50 16.71 0.54 11.62
CA ARG A 50 16.13 -0.62 10.94
C ARG A 50 16.41 -0.63 9.45
N VAL A 51 16.39 0.53 8.80
CA VAL A 51 16.80 0.67 7.39
C VAL A 51 18.28 0.32 7.25
N LYS A 52 19.15 0.87 8.11
CA LYS A 52 20.59 0.62 8.08
C LYS A 52 20.94 -0.85 8.26
N ASN A 53 20.20 -1.55 9.12
CA ASN A 53 20.40 -2.98 9.39
C ASN A 53 19.72 -3.89 8.36
N GLY A 54 19.05 -3.33 7.35
CA GLY A 54 18.33 -4.09 6.32
C GLY A 54 17.07 -4.79 6.83
N ALA A 55 16.55 -4.39 7.99
CA ALA A 55 15.32 -4.94 8.57
C ALA A 55 14.04 -4.36 7.94
N ILE A 56 14.16 -3.21 7.27
CA ILE A 56 13.06 -2.60 6.52
C ILE A 56 13.59 -1.96 5.24
N SER A 57 12.85 -2.11 4.14
CA SER A 57 13.04 -1.38 2.90
C SER A 57 11.89 -0.38 2.73
N TYR A 58 12.02 0.59 1.84
CA TYR A 58 10.87 1.35 1.37
C TYR A 58 11.01 1.63 -0.13
N ARG A 59 9.93 1.42 -0.87
CA ARG A 59 9.78 1.84 -2.26
C ARG A 59 8.32 2.21 -2.52
N PRO A 60 8.05 3.33 -3.23
CA PRO A 60 6.72 3.61 -3.76
C PRO A 60 6.25 2.51 -4.71
N THR A 61 4.95 2.26 -4.76
CA THR A 61 4.30 1.27 -5.65
C THR A 61 3.01 1.84 -6.21
N LEU A 62 2.42 1.18 -7.21
CA LEU A 62 1.15 1.60 -7.80
C LEU A 62 0.05 1.82 -6.74
N LEU A 63 -0.09 0.88 -5.80
CA LEU A 63 -1.10 0.97 -4.73
C LEU A 63 -0.70 1.83 -3.52
N GLY A 64 0.51 2.40 -3.50
CA GLY A 64 1.02 3.15 -2.34
C GLY A 64 2.52 2.91 -2.11
N GLY A 65 2.87 1.95 -1.24
CA GLY A 65 4.27 1.63 -0.94
C GLY A 65 4.51 0.19 -0.54
N CYS A 66 5.79 -0.20 -0.52
CA CYS A 66 6.21 -1.55 -0.13
C CYS A 66 7.43 -1.51 0.78
N THR A 67 7.37 -2.31 1.84
CA THR A 67 8.44 -2.46 2.83
C THR A 67 9.17 -3.80 2.78
N LYS A 68 8.81 -4.68 1.84
CA LYS A 68 9.45 -5.99 1.65
C LYS A 68 10.94 -5.81 1.39
N VAL A 69 11.76 -6.39 2.26
CA VAL A 69 13.21 -6.49 2.10
C VAL A 69 13.50 -7.52 1.00
N GLY A 70 14.43 -7.19 0.12
CA GLY A 70 14.77 -8.05 -1.02
C GLY A 70 13.79 -7.92 -2.20
N ARG A 71 13.81 -8.94 -3.07
CA ARG A 71 13.06 -8.93 -4.33
C ARG A 71 11.58 -9.28 -4.10
N CYS A 72 10.73 -8.75 -4.97
CA CYS A 72 9.33 -9.14 -5.06
C CYS A 72 9.16 -10.05 -6.27
N ASP A 73 8.61 -11.24 -6.05
CA ASP A 73 8.45 -12.26 -7.08
C ASP A 73 7.39 -11.85 -8.13
N SER A 74 6.41 -11.04 -7.72
CA SER A 74 5.33 -10.52 -8.58
C SER A 74 5.72 -9.26 -9.36
N PHE A 75 6.79 -8.55 -8.95
CA PHE A 75 7.12 -7.23 -9.51
C PHE A 75 7.49 -7.28 -10.99
N LEU A 76 8.25 -8.29 -11.43
CA LEU A 76 8.66 -8.43 -12.83
C LEU A 76 7.49 -8.76 -13.75
N LEU A 77 6.43 -9.38 -13.22
CA LEU A 77 5.21 -9.70 -13.96
C LEU A 77 4.21 -8.54 -13.99
N GLY A 78 4.49 -7.44 -13.27
CA GLY A 78 3.56 -6.33 -13.14
C GLY A 78 2.30 -6.67 -12.33
N ASP A 79 2.24 -7.82 -11.67
CA ASP A 79 1.08 -8.23 -10.88
C ASP A 79 1.06 -7.50 -9.54
N TYR A 80 0.49 -6.30 -9.56
CA TYR A 80 0.34 -5.46 -8.39
C TYR A 80 -0.82 -5.88 -7.50
N THR A 81 -1.72 -6.76 -7.96
CA THR A 81 -2.84 -7.27 -7.14
C THR A 81 -2.36 -8.18 -6.02
N GLU A 82 -1.19 -8.80 -6.17
CA GLU A 82 -0.49 -9.53 -5.10
C GLU A 82 -0.16 -8.65 -3.89
N CYS A 83 -0.10 -7.31 -4.07
CA CYS A 83 0.07 -6.40 -2.96
C CYS A 83 -1.13 -6.39 -1.99
N LEU A 84 -2.33 -6.81 -2.44
CA LEU A 84 -3.54 -6.84 -1.61
C LEU A 84 -3.46 -7.84 -0.44
N THR A 85 -2.58 -8.82 -0.54
CA THR A 85 -2.33 -9.85 0.49
C THR A 85 -0.90 -9.84 1.03
N CYS A 86 -0.03 -8.99 0.49
CA CYS A 86 1.37 -8.92 0.90
C CYS A 86 1.55 -8.23 2.26
N GLU A 87 2.27 -8.86 3.17
CA GLU A 87 2.58 -8.30 4.50
C GLU A 87 3.30 -6.96 4.43
N GLY A 88 4.18 -6.80 3.44
CA GLY A 88 4.96 -5.58 3.26
C GLY A 88 4.21 -4.43 2.61
N ALA A 89 2.97 -4.63 2.17
CA ALA A 89 2.21 -3.64 1.41
C ALA A 89 1.66 -2.51 2.29
N ILE A 90 1.69 -1.31 1.71
CA ILE A 90 1.03 -0.11 2.18
C ILE A 90 0.12 0.32 1.04
N ILE A 91 -1.18 0.31 1.30
CA ILE A 91 -2.21 0.62 0.33
C ILE A 91 -2.85 1.95 0.71
N LYS A 92 -2.87 2.88 -0.23
CA LYS A 92 -3.55 4.17 -0.14
C LYS A 92 -4.87 4.09 -0.91
N ARG A 93 -5.92 4.73 -0.39
CA ARG A 93 -7.23 4.68 -1.05
C ARG A 93 -7.16 5.39 -2.39
N SER A 94 -6.56 6.58 -2.41
CA SER A 94 -6.40 7.39 -3.62
C SER A 94 -5.72 6.59 -4.74
N ASN A 95 -4.64 5.89 -4.42
CA ASN A 95 -3.92 5.00 -5.33
C ASN A 95 -4.75 3.78 -5.77
N LEU A 96 -5.50 3.16 -4.86
CA LEU A 96 -6.35 2.01 -5.19
C LEU A 96 -7.48 2.42 -6.14
N ASP A 97 -8.09 3.58 -5.90
CA ASP A 97 -9.16 4.11 -6.72
C ASP A 97 -8.67 4.44 -8.13
N ALA A 98 -7.51 5.11 -8.24
CA ALA A 98 -6.85 5.35 -9.52
C ALA A 98 -6.53 4.04 -10.26
N ALA A 99 -6.02 3.02 -9.56
CA ALA A 99 -5.73 1.72 -10.18
C ALA A 99 -7.00 1.00 -10.68
N ILE A 100 -8.13 1.14 -9.98
CA ILE A 100 -9.42 0.59 -10.44
C ILE A 100 -9.91 1.35 -11.68
N GLU A 101 -9.80 2.68 -11.68
CA GLU A 101 -10.16 3.52 -12.82
C GLU A 101 -9.32 3.18 -14.05
N ASP A 102 -8.00 3.20 -13.92
CA ASP A 102 -7.04 2.86 -14.99
C ASP A 102 -7.32 1.47 -15.57
N ALA A 103 -7.53 0.45 -14.70
CA ALA A 103 -7.83 -0.91 -15.15
C ALA A 103 -9.19 -1.01 -15.86
N THR A 104 -10.18 -0.23 -15.41
CA THR A 104 -11.52 -0.20 -16.04
C THR A 104 -11.45 0.45 -17.43
N GLU A 105 -10.66 1.52 -17.58
CA GLU A 105 -10.38 2.12 -18.88
C GLU A 105 -9.60 1.17 -19.78
N GLU A 106 -8.61 0.46 -19.24
CA GLU A 106 -7.81 -0.53 -19.96
C GLU A 106 -8.70 -1.66 -20.51
N LEU A 107 -9.62 -2.17 -19.68
CA LEU A 107 -10.53 -3.27 -20.04
C LEU A 107 -11.35 -2.96 -21.30
N CYS A 108 -11.74 -1.70 -21.51
CA CYS A 108 -12.51 -1.26 -22.68
C CYS A 108 -11.74 -1.43 -24.00
N ASN A 109 -10.42 -1.58 -23.96
CA ASN A 109 -9.58 -1.78 -25.14
C ASN A 109 -9.47 -3.24 -25.58
N TYR A 110 -9.94 -4.19 -24.76
CA TYR A 110 -9.83 -5.61 -25.04
C TYR A 110 -11.16 -6.21 -25.53
N PRO A 111 -11.14 -7.09 -26.56
CA PRO A 111 -12.33 -7.82 -26.97
C PRO A 111 -12.89 -8.64 -25.81
N GLU A 112 -14.22 -8.64 -25.66
CA GLU A 112 -14.89 -9.50 -24.68
C GLU A 112 -14.46 -10.97 -24.86
N ASN A 113 -14.20 -11.64 -23.74
CA ASN A 113 -13.71 -13.03 -23.66
C ASN A 113 -12.26 -13.28 -24.13
N SER A 114 -11.50 -12.25 -24.54
CA SER A 114 -10.05 -12.38 -24.72
C SER A 114 -9.34 -12.71 -23.40
N GLY A 115 -8.10 -13.22 -23.48
CA GLY A 115 -7.32 -13.55 -22.29
C GLY A 115 -7.01 -12.30 -21.46
N GLU A 116 -6.64 -11.22 -22.13
CA GLU A 116 -6.37 -9.90 -21.57
C GLU A 116 -7.60 -9.35 -20.85
N TYR A 117 -8.78 -9.43 -21.49
CA TYR A 117 -10.04 -9.05 -20.86
C TYR A 117 -10.31 -9.83 -19.58
N GLN A 118 -10.08 -11.15 -19.57
CA GLN A 118 -10.33 -11.99 -18.40
C GLN A 118 -9.36 -11.65 -17.24
N ILE A 119 -8.09 -11.39 -17.55
CA ILE A 119 -7.08 -11.01 -16.56
C ILE A 119 -7.45 -9.66 -15.93
N VAL A 120 -7.63 -8.62 -16.74
CA VAL A 120 -7.91 -7.26 -16.24
C VAL A 120 -9.25 -7.22 -15.49
N ARG A 121 -10.28 -7.91 -15.97
CA ARG A 121 -11.54 -8.04 -15.22
C ARG A 121 -11.32 -8.70 -13.86
N GLY A 122 -10.53 -9.77 -13.80
CA GLY A 122 -10.18 -10.43 -12.55
C GLY A 122 -9.40 -9.52 -11.59
N ASP A 123 -8.55 -8.65 -12.11
CA ASP A 123 -7.80 -7.67 -11.31
C ASP A 123 -8.75 -6.62 -10.72
N ILE A 124 -9.65 -6.05 -11.53
CA ILE A 124 -10.70 -5.12 -11.08
C ILE A 124 -11.56 -5.75 -9.98
N GLU A 125 -11.97 -7.02 -10.14
CA GLU A 125 -12.74 -7.75 -9.14
C GLU A 125 -11.97 -7.85 -7.81
N ARG A 126 -10.68 -8.20 -7.83
CA ARG A 126 -9.84 -8.28 -6.62
C ARG A 126 -9.67 -6.92 -5.94
N LEU A 127 -9.39 -5.87 -6.70
CA LEU A 127 -9.21 -4.51 -6.19
C LEU A 127 -10.51 -3.98 -5.55
N THR A 128 -11.63 -4.15 -6.24
CA THR A 128 -12.95 -3.69 -5.76
C THR A 128 -13.38 -4.46 -4.51
N ALA A 129 -13.18 -5.78 -4.49
CA ALA A 129 -13.47 -6.61 -3.32
C ALA A 129 -12.62 -6.21 -2.10
N TYR A 130 -11.34 -5.90 -2.32
CA TYR A 130 -10.47 -5.38 -1.26
C TYR A 130 -10.98 -4.05 -0.71
N LYS A 131 -11.30 -3.09 -1.59
CA LYS A 131 -11.83 -1.76 -1.23
C LYS A 131 -13.08 -1.88 -0.36
N ALA A 132 -14.08 -2.63 -0.82
CA ALA A 132 -15.34 -2.79 -0.10
C ALA A 132 -15.14 -3.39 1.30
N ARG A 133 -14.29 -4.43 1.41
CA ARG A 133 -14.09 -5.17 2.66
C ARG A 133 -13.26 -4.41 3.69
N LEU A 134 -12.24 -3.67 3.27
CA LEU A 134 -11.22 -3.15 4.19
C LEU A 134 -11.15 -1.63 4.26
N ILE A 135 -11.58 -0.92 3.21
CA ILE A 135 -11.51 0.53 3.15
C ILE A 135 -12.88 1.12 3.48
N ASP A 136 -13.90 0.77 2.71
CA ASP A 136 -15.22 1.39 2.84
C ASP A 136 -15.90 1.03 4.17
N THR A 137 -15.60 -0.16 4.71
CA THR A 137 -16.09 -0.59 6.03
C THR A 137 -15.53 0.29 7.17
N VAL A 138 -14.30 0.80 7.04
CA VAL A 138 -13.68 1.65 8.07
C VAL A 138 -14.30 3.04 8.08
N GLU A 139 -14.69 3.57 6.93
CA GLU A 139 -15.32 4.89 6.85
C GLU A 139 -16.76 4.94 7.30
N LEU A 140 -17.50 3.83 7.20
CA LEU A 140 -18.83 3.72 7.80
C LEU A 140 -18.79 3.71 9.35
N SER A 141 -17.60 3.57 9.93
CA SER A 141 -17.37 3.52 11.39
C SER A 141 -16.69 4.76 11.97
N LEU A 142 -16.41 5.76 11.14
CA LEU A 142 -15.88 7.08 11.51
C LEU A 142 -16.99 8.13 11.51
#